data_AF-A0A2S2C7L0-F1
#
_entry.id   AF-A0A2S2C7L0-F1
#
_cell.length_a   1.000
_cell.length_b   1.000
_cell.length_c   1.000
_cell.angle_alpha   90.00
_cell.angle_beta   90.00
_cell.angle_gamma   90.00
#
_symmetry.space_group_name_H-M   'P 1'
#
loop_
_entity.id
_entity.type
_entity.pdbx_description
1 polymer ?
#
loop_
_entity_poly.entity_id
_entity_poly.type
_entity_poly.pdbx_seq_one_letter_code
_entity_poly.pdbx_strand_id
1 'polypeptide(L)'
;MTDDASLARWIVLLLKLPSEPSRHRVAVWRELRRIGALSLGQGVWAVPDLPVFATGVHRALELTEKSDGEAISLQAVGSSPADAARFQAMFTAARQDDWSELIADCGKYEAELDKEIRTAKFTLAELEEEEQSLERLRRWHRDLKARDVFGTPNATEATQRLLYCTERFEDYTERVFAALHTPEESADGLLSPPVFPQ
;
A
#
# COMPACT_ATOMS: atom_id res chain seq x y z
N MET A 1 36.60 13.22 -17.12
CA MET A 1 35.41 12.93 -17.94
C MET A 1 34.24 13.11 -16.99
N THR A 2 33.73 14.33 -16.92
CA THR A 2 32.67 14.73 -15.98
C THR A 2 31.43 13.93 -16.31
N ASP A 3 31.01 13.12 -15.35
CA ASP A 3 29.74 12.41 -15.36
C ASP A 3 28.66 13.47 -15.51
N ASP A 4 28.03 13.53 -16.69
CA ASP A 4 26.85 14.33 -16.94
C ASP A 4 25.71 13.62 -16.20
N ALA A 5 25.72 13.77 -14.88
CA ALA A 5 24.68 13.28 -14.00
C ALA A 5 23.41 14.00 -14.41
N SER A 6 22.65 13.36 -15.30
CA SER A 6 21.41 13.90 -15.84
C SER A 6 20.53 14.30 -14.68
N LEU A 7 20.42 15.60 -14.43
CA LEU A 7 19.63 16.13 -13.34
C LEU A 7 18.18 15.69 -13.58
N ALA A 8 17.58 15.03 -12.59
CA ALA A 8 16.19 14.61 -12.69
C ALA A 8 15.32 15.83 -13.03
N ARG A 9 14.50 15.70 -14.08
CA ARG A 9 13.47 16.68 -14.43
C ARG A 9 12.22 16.40 -13.61
N TRP A 10 11.50 17.47 -13.30
CA TRP A 10 10.32 17.43 -12.45
C TRP A 10 9.15 18.13 -13.12
N ILE A 11 7.96 17.62 -12.83
CA ILE A 11 6.72 18.36 -13.01
C ILE A 11 6.31 18.93 -11.66
N VAL A 12 6.20 20.26 -11.59
CA VAL A 12 5.73 20.99 -10.42
C VAL A 12 4.34 21.52 -10.69
N LEU A 13 3.40 21.20 -9.81
CA LEU A 13 2.00 21.58 -9.88
C LEU A 13 1.72 22.64 -8.82
N LEU A 14 1.21 23.79 -9.25
CA LEU A 14 0.65 24.82 -8.38
C LEU A 14 -0.86 24.75 -8.51
N LEU A 15 -1.53 24.24 -7.46
CA LEU A 15 -2.96 24.03 -7.46
C LEU A 15 -3.62 24.91 -6.42
N LYS A 16 -4.57 25.74 -6.87
CA LYS A 16 -5.35 26.63 -6.02
C LYS A 16 -6.82 26.28 -6.21
N LEU A 17 -7.47 25.87 -5.13
CA LEU A 17 -8.88 25.51 -5.14
C LEU A 17 -9.68 26.40 -4.17
N PRO A 18 -10.97 26.66 -4.47
CA PRO A 18 -11.89 27.30 -3.53
C PRO A 18 -11.93 26.59 -2.16
N SER A 19 -12.21 27.36 -1.11
CA SER A 19 -12.34 26.86 0.27
C SER A 19 -13.62 26.04 0.48
N GLU A 20 -14.64 26.23 -0.34
CA GLU A 20 -15.84 25.39 -0.39
C GLU A 20 -16.27 25.12 -1.83
N PRO A 21 -16.83 23.93 -2.13
CA PRO A 21 -17.02 22.81 -1.22
C PRO A 21 -15.73 22.00 -0.99
N SER A 22 -15.49 21.55 0.25
CA SER A 22 -14.29 20.79 0.63
C SER A 22 -14.01 19.53 -0.22
N ARG A 23 -15.05 18.88 -0.74
CA ARG A 23 -14.96 17.65 -1.55
C ARG A 23 -14.01 17.77 -2.75
N HIS A 24 -13.93 18.96 -3.38
CA HIS A 24 -13.08 19.18 -4.55
C HIS A 24 -11.59 19.11 -4.17
N ARG A 25 -11.21 19.78 -3.07
CA ARG A 25 -9.85 19.69 -2.54
C ARG A 25 -9.49 18.26 -2.12
N VAL A 26 -10.43 17.55 -1.49
CA VAL A 26 -10.22 16.16 -1.11
C VAL A 26 -10.00 15.26 -2.32
N ALA A 27 -10.76 15.46 -3.41
CA ALA A 27 -10.59 14.68 -4.64
C ALA A 27 -9.22 14.90 -5.28
N VAL A 28 -8.78 16.16 -5.40
CA VAL A 28 -7.43 16.50 -5.92
C VAL A 28 -6.33 15.95 -5.02
N TRP A 29 -6.45 16.12 -3.70
CA TRP A 29 -5.50 15.59 -2.73
C TRP A 29 -5.39 14.06 -2.78
N ARG A 30 -6.52 13.36 -2.90
CA ARG A 30 -6.54 11.91 -3.05
C ARG A 30 -5.82 11.47 -4.32
N GLU A 31 -6.05 12.15 -5.45
CA GLU A 31 -5.37 11.83 -6.69
C GLU A 31 -3.85 12.03 -6.60
N LEU A 32 -3.41 13.14 -6.00
CA LEU A 32 -1.98 13.43 -5.80
C LEU A 32 -1.30 12.42 -4.87
N ARG A 33 -1.97 12.05 -3.76
CA ARG A 33 -1.53 10.96 -2.89
C ARG A 33 -1.47 9.62 -3.63
N ARG A 34 -2.48 9.32 -4.45
CA ARG A 34 -2.56 8.12 -5.29
C ARG A 34 -1.51 8.07 -6.39
N ILE A 35 -0.80 9.15 -6.71
CA ILE A 35 0.37 9.06 -7.61
C ILE A 35 1.70 9.21 -6.89
N GLY A 36 1.69 9.35 -5.55
CA GLY A 36 2.91 9.59 -4.79
C GLY A 36 3.52 10.97 -5.05
N ALA A 37 2.70 11.97 -5.37
CA ALA A 37 3.20 13.34 -5.51
C ALA A 37 3.79 13.84 -4.18
N LEU A 38 4.97 14.43 -4.25
CA LEU A 38 5.63 15.08 -3.13
C LEU A 38 4.94 16.41 -2.84
N SER A 39 4.41 16.57 -1.63
CA SER A 39 3.85 17.85 -1.17
C SER A 39 4.98 18.79 -0.78
N LEU A 40 5.03 19.97 -1.39
CA LEU A 40 5.93 21.06 -1.02
C LEU A 40 5.24 22.15 -0.18
N GLY A 41 3.95 21.95 0.10
CA GLY A 41 3.12 22.84 0.91
C GLY A 41 2.31 23.84 0.08
N GLN A 42 1.27 24.42 0.68
CA GLN A 42 0.46 25.50 0.07
C GLN A 42 -0.10 25.17 -1.35
N GLY A 43 -0.51 23.92 -1.58
CA GLY A 43 -1.02 23.50 -2.89
C GLY A 43 0.06 23.27 -3.95
N VAL A 44 1.34 23.29 -3.57
CA VAL A 44 2.47 22.96 -4.43
C VAL A 44 2.81 21.49 -4.29
N TRP A 45 2.87 20.79 -5.43
CA TRP A 45 3.16 19.37 -5.51
C TRP A 45 4.19 19.11 -6.59
N ALA A 46 4.92 18.01 -6.47
CA ALA A 46 5.91 17.63 -7.47
C ALA A 46 5.97 16.13 -7.69
N VAL A 47 6.26 15.76 -8.93
CA VAL A 47 6.62 14.39 -9.33
C VAL A 47 7.79 14.45 -10.30
N PRO A 48 8.62 13.39 -10.38
CA PRO A 48 9.57 13.24 -11.47
C PRO A 48 8.85 13.28 -12.82
N ASP A 49 9.47 13.90 -13.82
CA ASP A 49 8.97 13.95 -15.19
C ASP A 49 9.20 12.60 -15.88
N LEU A 50 8.39 11.61 -15.48
CA LEU A 50 8.44 10.23 -15.95
C LEU A 50 7.03 9.77 -16.36
N PRO A 51 6.92 8.87 -17.38
CA PRO A 51 5.62 8.44 -17.90
C PRO A 51 4.66 7.85 -16.86
N VAL A 52 5.18 7.22 -15.80
CA VAL A 52 4.37 6.62 -14.74
C VAL A 52 3.49 7.63 -14.01
N PHE A 53 3.88 8.91 -13.96
CA PHE A 53 3.12 9.96 -13.28
C PHE A 53 2.17 10.72 -14.22
N ALA A 54 2.38 10.65 -15.54
CA ALA A 54 1.71 11.51 -16.52
C ALA A 54 0.17 11.45 -16.43
N THR A 55 -0.40 10.25 -16.35
CA THR A 55 -1.86 10.07 -16.28
C THR A 55 -2.46 10.71 -15.03
N GLY A 56 -1.83 10.54 -13.86
CA GLY A 56 -2.35 11.10 -12.62
C GLY A 56 -2.11 12.60 -12.48
N VAL A 57 -1.01 13.11 -13.04
CA VAL A 57 -0.79 14.56 -13.17
C VAL A 57 -1.93 15.17 -13.99
N HIS A 58 -2.21 14.60 -15.17
CA HIS A 58 -3.30 15.07 -16.02
C HIS A 58 -4.64 15.04 -15.28
N ARG A 59 -4.92 13.94 -14.55
CA ARG A 59 -6.13 13.81 -13.76
C ARG A 59 -6.24 14.84 -12.64
N ALA A 60 -5.16 15.14 -11.93
CA ALA A 60 -5.16 16.15 -10.87
C ALA A 60 -5.42 17.56 -11.42
N LEU A 61 -4.87 17.88 -12.60
CA LEU A 61 -5.14 19.13 -13.32
C LEU A 61 -6.63 19.22 -13.70
N GLU A 62 -7.17 18.18 -14.36
CA GLU A 62 -8.60 18.15 -14.72
C GLU A 62 -9.53 18.31 -13.52
N LEU A 63 -9.24 17.61 -12.41
CA LEU A 63 -10.04 17.70 -11.18
C LEU A 63 -10.01 19.10 -10.60
N THR A 64 -8.88 19.80 -10.70
CA THR A 64 -8.73 21.18 -10.24
C THR A 64 -9.54 22.14 -11.11
N GLU A 65 -9.39 22.06 -12.43
CA GLU A 65 -10.07 22.95 -13.39
C GLU A 65 -11.60 22.76 -13.37
N LYS A 66 -12.09 21.51 -13.27
CA LYS A 66 -13.52 21.21 -13.14
C LYS A 66 -14.16 21.70 -11.84
N SER A 67 -13.35 22.15 -10.90
CA SER A 67 -13.76 22.56 -9.55
C SER A 67 -13.68 24.08 -9.36
N ASP A 68 -13.67 24.87 -10.44
CA ASP A 68 -13.40 26.31 -10.45
C ASP A 68 -12.06 26.68 -9.79
N GLY A 69 -11.10 25.75 -9.83
CA GLY A 69 -9.74 25.94 -9.35
C GLY A 69 -8.81 26.42 -10.45
N GLU A 70 -7.66 26.96 -10.04
CA GLU A 70 -6.57 27.35 -10.92
C GLU A 70 -5.44 26.32 -10.79
N ALA A 71 -4.89 25.89 -11.92
CA ALA A 71 -3.79 24.94 -11.98
C ALA A 71 -2.69 25.44 -12.92
N ILE A 72 -1.45 25.34 -12.48
CA ILE A 72 -0.27 25.57 -13.33
C ILE A 72 0.64 24.36 -13.22
N SER A 73 1.07 23.84 -14.37
CA SER A 73 2.07 22.78 -14.47
C SER A 73 3.37 23.36 -15.05
N LEU A 74 4.47 23.21 -14.31
CA LEU A 74 5.78 23.69 -14.69
C LEU A 74 6.75 22.52 -14.85
N GLN A 75 7.63 22.60 -15.83
CA GLN A 75 8.81 21.76 -15.89
C GLN A 75 9.94 22.42 -15.09
N ALA A 76 10.61 21.65 -14.24
CA ALA A 76 11.66 22.14 -13.37
C ALA A 76 12.88 21.21 -13.33
N VAL A 77 14.03 21.81 -13.07
CA VAL A 77 15.29 21.14 -12.75
C VAL A 77 15.92 21.85 -11.56
N GLY A 78 16.81 21.19 -10.82
CA GLY A 78 17.58 21.86 -9.76
C GLY A 78 18.43 22.99 -10.34
N SER A 79 18.41 24.16 -9.68
CA SER A 79 19.24 25.31 -10.07
C SER A 79 20.74 25.02 -9.96
N SER A 80 21.09 24.03 -9.13
CA SER A 80 22.43 23.49 -8.98
C SER A 80 22.35 21.96 -8.82
N PRO A 81 23.46 21.23 -9.01
CA PRO A 81 23.51 19.80 -8.69
C PRO A 81 23.12 19.48 -7.24
N ALA A 82 23.45 20.36 -6.29
CA ALA A 82 23.07 20.23 -4.90
C ALA A 82 21.55 20.37 -4.70
N ASP A 83 20.90 21.30 -5.39
CA ASP A 83 19.44 21.45 -5.33
C ASP A 83 18.71 20.25 -5.95
N ALA A 84 19.21 19.73 -7.07
CA ALA A 84 18.65 18.53 -7.69
C ALA A 84 18.76 17.31 -6.76
N ALA A 85 19.93 17.10 -6.15
CA ALA A 85 20.14 16.02 -5.19
C ALA A 85 19.24 16.18 -3.96
N ARG A 86 19.10 17.40 -3.42
CA ARG A 86 18.22 17.67 -2.28
C ARG A 86 16.77 17.37 -2.62
N PHE A 87 16.30 17.76 -3.81
CA PHE A 87 14.91 17.56 -4.20
C PHE A 87 14.58 16.08 -4.43
N GLN A 88 15.50 15.34 -5.06
CA GLN A 88 15.41 13.89 -5.16
C GLN A 88 15.36 13.24 -3.77
N ALA A 89 16.25 13.65 -2.86
CA ALA A 89 16.28 13.11 -1.49
C ALA A 89 14.96 13.34 -0.74
N MET A 90 14.31 14.50 -0.93
CA MET A 90 12.98 14.76 -0.35
C MET A 90 11.92 13.78 -0.88
N PHE A 91 11.92 13.51 -2.19
CA PHE A 91 10.99 12.55 -2.78
C PHE A 91 11.27 11.13 -2.30
N THR A 92 12.54 10.72 -2.29
CA THR A 92 12.96 9.40 -1.79
C THR A 92 12.59 9.22 -0.31
N ALA A 93 12.77 10.25 0.53
CA ALA A 93 12.34 10.20 1.93
C ALA A 93 10.83 9.98 2.07
N ALA A 94 10.01 10.68 1.27
CA ALA A 94 8.57 10.46 1.27
C ALA A 94 8.18 9.03 0.83
N ARG A 95 8.89 8.43 -0.14
CA ARG A 95 8.70 7.02 -0.52
C ARG A 95 9.13 6.07 0.60
N GLN A 96 10.21 6.39 1.31
CA GLN A 96 10.68 5.60 2.44
C GLN A 96 9.64 5.56 3.56
N ASP A 97 8.96 6.69 3.84
CA ASP A 97 7.86 6.75 4.79
C ASP A 97 6.68 5.86 4.34
N ASP A 98 6.29 5.93 3.06
CA ASP A 98 5.22 5.10 2.49
C ASP A 98 5.53 3.59 2.65
N TRP A 99 6.78 3.17 2.39
CA TRP A 99 7.22 1.78 2.61
C TRP A 99 7.22 1.38 4.08
N SER A 100 7.55 2.30 4.98
CA SER A 100 7.53 2.05 6.42
C SER A 100 6.10 1.83 6.93
N GLU A 101 5.13 2.52 6.36
CA GLU A 101 3.70 2.30 6.63
C GLU A 101 3.26 0.91 6.17
N LEU A 102 3.67 0.47 4.96
CA LEU A 102 3.39 -0.88 4.48
C LEU A 102 4.00 -1.96 5.39
N ILE A 103 5.25 -1.77 5.85
CA ILE A 103 5.91 -2.68 6.80
C ILE A 103 5.11 -2.78 8.11
N ALA A 104 4.65 -1.65 8.63
CA ALA A 104 3.84 -1.62 9.84
C ALA A 104 2.50 -2.35 9.65
N ASP A 105 1.85 -2.19 8.50
CA ASP A 105 0.60 -2.88 8.18
C ASP A 105 0.79 -4.38 7.92
N CYS A 106 1.92 -4.80 7.36
CA CYS A 106 2.31 -6.22 7.34
C CYS A 106 2.38 -6.78 8.77
N GLY A 107 3.01 -6.05 9.70
CA GLY A 107 3.07 -6.44 11.11
C GLY A 107 1.71 -6.54 11.80
N LYS A 108 0.74 -5.66 11.45
CA LYS A 108 -0.64 -5.76 11.95
C LYS A 108 -1.35 -7.01 11.41
N TYR A 109 -1.18 -7.30 10.12
CA TYR A 109 -1.74 -8.48 9.48
C TYR A 109 -1.19 -9.78 10.10
N GLU A 110 0.13 -9.86 10.30
CA GLU A 110 0.77 -10.97 11.00
C GLU A 110 0.17 -11.19 12.40
N ALA A 111 -0.04 -10.11 13.16
CA ALA A 111 -0.60 -10.19 14.51
C ALA A 111 -2.07 -10.66 14.54
N GLU A 112 -2.85 -10.30 13.53
CA GLU A 112 -4.24 -10.75 13.38
C GLU A 112 -4.29 -12.23 13.02
N LEU A 113 -3.50 -12.69 12.04
CA LEU A 113 -3.38 -14.12 11.73
C LEU A 113 -2.97 -14.95 12.96
N ASP A 114 -1.99 -14.48 13.74
CA ASP A 114 -1.57 -15.18 14.94
C ASP A 114 -2.70 -15.23 15.99
N LYS A 115 -3.57 -14.24 16.05
CA LYS A 115 -4.74 -14.23 16.95
C LYS A 115 -5.80 -15.23 16.49
N GLU A 116 -6.09 -15.28 15.21
CA GLU A 116 -7.04 -16.23 14.61
C GLU A 116 -6.55 -17.68 14.81
N ILE A 117 -5.26 -17.95 14.61
CA ILE A 117 -4.63 -19.24 14.92
C ILE A 117 -4.72 -19.58 16.40
N ARG A 118 -4.38 -18.64 17.30
CA ARG A 118 -4.43 -18.87 18.76
C ARG A 118 -5.83 -19.19 19.26
N THR A 119 -6.85 -18.58 18.66
CA THR A 119 -8.26 -18.79 19.03
C THR A 119 -8.91 -19.95 18.27
N ALA A 120 -8.14 -20.65 17.41
CA ALA A 120 -8.60 -21.75 16.56
C ALA A 120 -9.82 -21.39 15.71
N LYS A 121 -9.92 -20.13 15.30
CA LYS A 121 -10.98 -19.68 14.41
C LYS A 121 -10.64 -20.08 12.98
N PHE A 122 -11.06 -21.28 12.63
CA PHE A 122 -10.78 -21.90 11.35
C PHE A 122 -12.07 -22.05 10.55
N THR A 123 -12.51 -20.95 9.92
CA THR A 123 -13.72 -20.94 9.10
C THR A 123 -13.41 -20.40 7.71
N LEU A 124 -14.23 -20.76 6.71
CA LEU A 124 -14.08 -20.23 5.36
C LEU A 124 -14.29 -18.72 5.29
N ALA A 125 -15.17 -18.17 6.14
CA ALA A 125 -15.41 -16.73 6.19
C ALA A 125 -14.17 -15.96 6.65
N GLU A 126 -13.53 -16.41 7.74
CA GLU A 126 -12.27 -15.79 8.24
C GLU A 126 -11.15 -15.95 7.19
N LEU A 127 -11.06 -17.11 6.52
CA LEU A 127 -10.10 -17.32 5.42
C LEU A 127 -10.28 -16.31 4.27
N GLU A 128 -11.52 -16.09 3.82
CA GLU A 128 -11.83 -15.12 2.78
C GLU A 128 -11.52 -13.67 3.21
N GLU A 129 -11.77 -13.32 4.48
CA GLU A 129 -11.44 -12.00 5.03
C GLU A 129 -9.92 -11.76 5.05
N GLU A 130 -9.14 -12.76 5.46
CA GLU A 130 -7.69 -12.67 5.48
C GLU A 130 -7.09 -12.65 4.06
N GLU A 131 -7.65 -13.40 3.11
CA GLU A 131 -7.25 -13.34 1.71
C GLU A 131 -7.44 -11.92 1.13
N GLN A 132 -8.58 -11.30 1.42
CA GLN A 132 -8.86 -9.92 1.00
C GLN A 132 -7.89 -8.93 1.63
N SER A 133 -7.55 -9.10 2.91
CA SER A 133 -6.55 -8.28 3.60
C SER A 133 -5.17 -8.40 2.95
N LEU A 134 -4.72 -9.62 2.63
CA LEU A 134 -3.46 -9.85 1.95
C LEU A 134 -3.44 -9.24 0.53
N GLU A 135 -4.52 -9.36 -0.23
CA GLU A 135 -4.60 -8.77 -1.57
C GLU A 135 -4.57 -7.23 -1.51
N ARG A 136 -5.11 -6.60 -0.46
CA ARG A 136 -4.94 -5.16 -0.23
C ARG A 136 -3.46 -4.80 -0.04
N LEU A 137 -2.71 -5.53 0.79
CA LEU A 137 -1.27 -5.32 0.97
C LEU A 137 -0.49 -5.51 -0.33
N ARG A 138 -0.79 -6.57 -1.10
CA ARG A 138 -0.16 -6.84 -2.40
C ARG A 138 -0.41 -5.74 -3.42
N ARG A 139 -1.63 -5.21 -3.49
CA ARG A 139 -1.96 -4.09 -4.36
C ARG A 139 -1.22 -2.83 -3.94
N TRP A 140 -1.20 -2.53 -2.64
CA TRP A 140 -0.49 -1.36 -2.12
C TRP A 140 1.02 -1.45 -2.39
N HIS A 141 1.66 -2.60 -2.18
CA HIS A 141 3.07 -2.81 -2.54
C HIS A 141 3.36 -2.53 -4.00
N ARG A 142 2.54 -3.07 -4.93
CA ARG A 142 2.68 -2.81 -6.37
C ARG A 142 2.59 -1.33 -6.70
N ASP A 143 1.65 -0.64 -6.07
CA ASP A 143 1.45 0.80 -6.21
C ASP A 143 2.65 1.61 -5.71
N LEU A 144 3.23 1.25 -4.56
CA LEU A 144 4.44 1.89 -4.03
C LEU A 144 5.64 1.65 -4.96
N LYS A 145 5.84 0.40 -5.39
CA LYS A 145 6.93 0.01 -6.29
C LYS A 145 6.89 0.77 -7.61
N ALA A 146 5.70 1.00 -8.17
CA ALA A 146 5.56 1.76 -9.41
C ALA A 146 6.02 3.23 -9.28
N ARG A 147 5.93 3.82 -8.08
CA ARG A 147 6.20 5.24 -7.82
C ARG A 147 7.56 5.48 -7.18
N ASP A 148 8.19 4.44 -6.64
CA ASP A 148 9.56 4.48 -6.12
C ASP A 148 10.59 4.43 -7.25
N VAL A 149 10.68 5.54 -7.99
CA VAL A 149 11.50 5.63 -9.22
C VAL A 149 12.98 5.89 -8.97
N PHE A 150 13.36 6.28 -7.75
CA PHE A 150 14.75 6.53 -7.37
C PHE A 150 15.33 5.42 -6.48
N GLY A 151 14.50 4.48 -6.04
CA GLY A 151 14.87 3.41 -5.13
C GLY A 151 14.99 3.91 -3.69
N THR A 152 14.27 3.27 -2.79
CA THR A 152 14.40 3.47 -1.35
C THR A 152 15.15 2.31 -0.69
N PRO A 153 15.91 2.58 0.38
CA PRO A 153 16.65 1.53 1.08
C PRO A 153 15.76 0.44 1.70
N ASN A 154 14.54 0.79 2.13
CA ASN A 154 13.63 -0.11 2.84
C ASN A 154 12.63 -0.86 1.93
N ALA A 155 12.60 -0.60 0.61
CA ALA A 155 11.73 -1.35 -0.32
C ALA A 155 11.99 -2.87 -0.30
N THR A 156 13.25 -3.27 -0.12
CA THR A 156 13.62 -4.69 -0.02
C THR A 156 13.02 -5.34 1.23
N GLU A 157 13.15 -4.68 2.38
CA GLU A 157 12.56 -5.14 3.63
C GLU A 157 11.03 -5.23 3.52
N ALA A 158 10.38 -4.21 2.97
CA ALA A 158 8.94 -4.21 2.75
C ALA A 158 8.48 -5.37 1.86
N THR A 159 9.26 -5.69 0.83
CA THR A 159 9.00 -6.85 -0.04
C THR A 159 9.14 -8.17 0.73
N GLN A 160 10.18 -8.32 1.56
CA GLN A 160 10.38 -9.50 2.39
C GLN A 160 9.26 -9.68 3.42
N ARG A 161 8.80 -8.58 4.05
CA ARG A 161 7.67 -8.61 4.97
C ARG A 161 6.37 -9.06 4.31
N LEU A 162 6.08 -8.58 3.10
CA LEU A 162 4.90 -9.01 2.35
C LEU A 162 4.98 -10.49 1.91
N LEU A 163 6.17 -10.97 1.54
CA LEU A 163 6.40 -12.39 1.26
C LEU A 163 6.14 -13.24 2.50
N TYR A 164 6.64 -12.82 3.65
CA TYR A 164 6.37 -13.50 4.92
C TYR A 164 4.87 -13.52 5.26
N CYS A 165 4.15 -12.41 5.06
CA CYS A 165 2.68 -12.39 5.20
C CYS A 165 1.99 -13.42 4.30
N THR A 166 2.50 -13.64 3.08
CA THR A 166 1.98 -14.66 2.16
C THR A 166 2.22 -16.07 2.70
N GLU A 167 3.44 -16.37 3.17
CA GLU A 167 3.76 -17.68 3.77
C GLU A 167 2.92 -17.95 5.03
N ARG A 168 2.70 -16.93 5.87
CA ARG A 168 1.84 -17.04 7.05
C ARG A 168 0.38 -17.33 6.70
N PHE A 169 -0.12 -16.71 5.64
CA PHE A 169 -1.47 -16.97 5.13
C PHE A 169 -1.62 -18.39 4.57
N GLU A 170 -0.60 -18.91 3.88
CA GLU A 170 -0.58 -20.29 3.39
C GLU A 170 -0.66 -21.30 4.56
N ASP A 171 0.12 -21.12 5.62
CA ASP A 171 0.02 -21.95 6.86
C ASP A 171 -1.37 -21.85 7.50
N TYR A 172 -1.94 -20.64 7.59
CA TYR A 172 -3.31 -20.47 8.09
C TYR A 172 -4.34 -21.22 7.22
N THR A 173 -4.21 -21.13 5.89
CA THR A 173 -5.06 -21.81 4.92
C THR A 173 -5.02 -23.33 5.10
N GLU A 174 -3.83 -23.92 5.24
CA GLU A 174 -3.66 -25.35 5.48
C GLU A 174 -4.37 -25.80 6.77
N ARG A 175 -4.29 -25.01 7.84
CA ARG A 175 -4.97 -25.29 9.13
C ARG A 175 -6.48 -25.22 8.99
N VAL A 176 -7.00 -24.23 8.27
CA VAL A 176 -8.44 -24.12 7.98
C VAL A 176 -8.93 -25.37 7.25
N PHE A 177 -8.23 -25.78 6.19
CA PHE A 177 -8.60 -27.00 5.48
C PHE A 177 -8.49 -28.26 6.35
N ALA A 178 -7.43 -28.41 7.15
CA ALA A 178 -7.31 -29.54 8.07
C ALA A 178 -8.46 -29.60 9.09
N ALA A 179 -8.88 -28.46 9.63
CA ALA A 179 -10.00 -28.38 10.56
C ALA A 179 -11.34 -28.77 9.89
N LEU A 180 -11.57 -28.36 8.64
CA LEU A 180 -12.78 -28.70 7.88
C LEU A 180 -12.85 -30.18 7.47
N HIS A 181 -11.70 -30.85 7.32
CA HIS A 181 -11.62 -32.27 6.91
C HIS A 181 -11.50 -33.24 8.08
N THR A 182 -11.42 -32.75 9.33
CA THR A 182 -11.48 -33.60 10.51
C THR A 182 -12.92 -34.05 10.70
N PRO A 183 -13.25 -35.36 10.57
CA PRO A 183 -14.60 -35.84 10.82
C PRO A 183 -14.98 -35.54 12.28
N GLU A 184 -16.19 -35.03 12.53
CA GLU A 184 -16.78 -35.10 13.86
C GLU A 184 -16.80 -36.58 14.27
N GLU A 185 -15.89 -37.00 15.16
CA GLU A 185 -16.03 -38.29 15.84
C GLU A 185 -17.34 -38.25 16.63
N SER A 186 -18.33 -38.92 16.04
CA SER A 186 -19.65 -39.23 16.55
C SER A 186 -19.71 -39.36 18.07
N ALA A 187 -20.34 -38.37 18.71
CA ALA A 187 -20.89 -38.48 20.05
C ALA A 187 -22.18 -39.32 20.06
N ASP A 188 -22.16 -40.51 19.44
CA ASP A 188 -23.26 -41.48 19.50
C ASP A 188 -22.70 -42.88 19.74
N GLY A 189 -22.35 -43.12 21.02
CA GLY A 189 -21.79 -44.37 21.51
C GLY A 189 -22.15 -44.61 22.98
N LEU A 190 -23.34 -44.19 23.41
CA LEU A 190 -23.90 -44.51 24.72
C LEU A 190 -25.19 -45.31 24.51
N LEU A 191 -25.10 -46.63 24.70
CA LEU A 191 -25.95 -47.44 25.61
C LEU A 191 -25.95 -48.92 25.21
N SER A 192 -25.28 -49.76 26.00
CA SER A 192 -25.81 -51.08 26.37
C SER A 192 -25.14 -51.57 27.67
N PRO A 193 -25.89 -51.84 28.76
CA PRO A 193 -25.39 -52.54 29.93
C PRO A 193 -25.45 -54.08 29.70
N PRO A 194 -24.85 -54.90 30.59
CA PRO A 194 -24.28 -56.20 30.24
C PRO A 194 -25.29 -57.35 30.31
N VAL A 195 -25.01 -58.42 29.56
CA VAL A 195 -25.68 -59.73 29.67
C VAL A 195 -24.71 -60.73 30.28
N PHE A 196 -25.03 -61.28 31.45
CA PHE A 196 -24.39 -62.48 32.00
C PHE A 196 -25.42 -63.62 32.04
N PRO A 197 -25.13 -64.81 31.47
CA PRO A 197 -25.87 -66.03 31.77
C PRO A 197 -25.20 -66.82 32.92
N GLN A 198 -26.04 -67.65 33.55
CA GLN A 198 -25.88 -68.35 34.85
C GLN A 198 -24.67 -69.27 35.00
#